data_AF-A0A526YZH6-F1
#
_entry.id   AF-A0A526YZH6-F1
#
_cell.length_a   1.000
_cell.length_b   1.000
_cell.length_c   1.000
_cell.angle_alpha   90.00
_cell.angle_beta   90.00
_cell.angle_gamma   90.00
#
_symmetry.space_group_name_H-M   'P 1'
#
loop_
_entity.id
_entity.type
_entity.pdbx_description
1 polymer ?
#
loop_
_entity_poly.entity_id
_entity_poly.type
_entity_poly.pdbx_seq_one_letter_code
_entity_poly.pdbx_strand_id
1 'polypeptide(L)' 'MSKKKILLAGESWVSTATHIKGFDQFPTVTYHTGADELLTALKATDFDVNFMPAHEAQRSFPQTM' A
#
# COMPACT_ATOMS: atom_id res chain seq x y z
N MET A 1 4.12 -18.22 -21.88
CA MET A 1 5.05 -17.08 -22.09
C MET A 1 5.59 -16.65 -20.73
N SER A 2 6.79 -16.06 -20.65
CA SER A 2 7.33 -15.56 -19.38
C SER A 2 6.54 -14.33 -18.92
N LYS A 3 6.03 -14.32 -17.68
CA LYS A 3 5.35 -13.16 -17.11
C LYS A 3 6.35 -12.02 -16.86
N LYS A 4 5.93 -10.79 -17.11
CA LYS A 4 6.74 -9.59 -16.82
C LYS A 4 6.65 -9.27 -15.33
N LYS A 5 7.79 -9.30 -14.64
CA LYS A 5 7.87 -8.97 -13.21
C LYS A 5 7.80 -7.46 -13.01
N ILE A 6 6.91 -7.01 -12.13
CA ILE A 6 6.69 -5.61 -11.78
C ILE A 6 6.75 -5.46 -10.27
N LEU A 7 7.46 -4.45 -9.77
CA LEU A 7 7.37 -4.01 -8.39
C LEU A 7 6.47 -2.77 -8.32
N LEU A 8 5.34 -2.88 -7.61
CA LEU A 8 4.49 -1.75 -7.27
C LEU A 8 4.81 -1.33 -5.83
N ALA A 9 5.60 -0.28 -5.66
CA ALA A 9 5.95 0.25 -4.35
C ALA A 9 5.09 1.48 -4.00
N GLY A 10 4.57 1.54 -2.77
CA GLY A 10 3.76 2.66 -2.29
C GLY A 10 2.30 2.28 -2.07
N GLU A 11 1.38 3.16 -2.51
CA GLU A 11 -0.08 3.00 -2.45
C GLU A 11 -0.60 2.43 -1.13
N SER A 12 -0.01 2.88 -0.01
CA SER A 12 -0.48 2.55 1.32
C SER A 12 -0.14 3.68 2.31
N TRP A 13 -1.02 3.94 3.26
CA TRP A 13 -0.84 5.02 4.23
C TRP A 13 -1.49 4.68 5.58
N VAL A 14 -1.00 5.35 6.62
CA VAL A 14 -1.62 5.33 7.95
C VAL A 14 -2.23 6.70 8.19
N SER A 15 -3.51 6.74 8.51
CA SER A 15 -4.24 7.96 8.87
C SER A 15 -4.48 7.96 10.38
N THR A 16 -4.27 9.11 11.00
CA THR A 16 -4.71 9.35 12.38
C THR A 16 -5.83 10.38 12.37
N ALA A 17 -6.93 10.06 13.05
CA ALA A 17 -8.07 10.92 13.22
C ALA A 17 -8.30 11.16 14.71
N THR A 18 -8.34 12.43 15.10
CA THR A 18 -8.64 12.82 16.48
C THR A 18 -10.12 13.18 16.56
N HIS A 19 -10.87 12.45 17.38
CA HIS A 19 -12.28 12.72 17.64
C HIS A 19 -12.42 13.49 18.95
N ILE A 20 -13.08 14.65 18.89
CA ILE A 20 -13.33 15.50 20.04
C ILE A 20 -14.84 15.51 20.30
N LYS A 21 -15.26 15.16 21.52
CA LYS A 21 -16.66 15.10 21.94
C LYS A 21 -16.82 15.78 23.30
N GLY A 22 -17.14 17.07 23.29
CA GLY A 22 -17.20 17.88 24.51
C GLY A 22 -15.82 17.97 25.15
N PHE A 23 -15.68 17.44 26.38
CA PHE A 23 -14.42 17.43 27.10
C PHE A 23 -13.47 16.31 26.65
N ASP A 24 -14.00 15.23 26.06
CA ASP A 24 -13.21 14.04 25.74
C ASP A 24 -12.55 14.13 24.36
N GLN A 25 -11.31 13.63 24.28
CA GLN A 25 -10.57 13.40 23.05
C GLN A 25 -10.15 11.94 22.97
N PHE A 26 -10.35 11.32 21.80
CA PHE A 26 -9.81 9.99 21.52
C PHE A 26 -9.29 9.88 20.08
N PRO A 27 -8.12 9.25 19.87
CA PRO A 27 -7.58 9.01 18.53
C PRO A 27 -8.10 7.70 17.93
N THR A 28 -8.29 7.70 16.61
CA THR A 28 -8.46 6.50 15.78
C THR A 28 -7.32 6.46 14.79
N VAL A 29 -6.67 5.30 14.63
CA VAL A 29 -5.62 5.09 13.63
C VAL A 29 -6.10 4.03 12.65
N THR A 30 -6.03 4.33 11.35
CA THR A 30 -6.41 3.41 10.28
C THR A 30 -5.26 3.22 9.30
N TYR A 31 -5.12 2.00 8.79
CA TYR A 31 -4.21 1.68 7.69
C TYR A 31 -5.03 1.39 6.44
N HIS A 32 -4.57 1.89 5.30
CA HIS A 32 -5.24 1.73 4.01
C HIS A 32 -4.25 1.39 2.92
N THR A 33 -4.73 0.62 1.94
CA THR A 33 -4.08 0.31 0.67
C THR A 33 -4.92 0.87 -0.48
N GLY A 34 -4.28 1.54 -1.42
CA GLY A 34 -4.91 2.07 -2.64
C GLY A 34 -4.78 1.14 -3.85
N ALA A 35 -3.93 0.11 -3.75
CA ALA A 35 -3.55 -0.73 -4.88
C ALA A 35 -4.51 -1.89 -5.16
N ASP A 36 -5.48 -2.19 -4.29
CA ASP A 36 -6.22 -3.46 -4.31
C ASP A 36 -6.99 -3.72 -5.61
N GLU A 37 -7.67 -2.71 -6.14
CA GLU A 37 -8.38 -2.79 -7.42
C GLU A 37 -7.42 -2.97 -8.60
N LEU A 38 -6.30 -2.24 -8.60
CA LEU A 38 -5.27 -2.36 -9.63
C LEU A 38 -4.63 -3.76 -9.62
N LEU A 39 -4.27 -4.27 -8.43
CA LEU A 39 -3.69 -5.60 -8.26
C LEU A 39 -4.69 -6.67 -8.73
N THR A 40 -5.98 -6.49 -8.44
CA THR A 40 -7.03 -7.42 -8.87
C THR A 40 -7.17 -7.42 -10.40
N ALA A 41 -7.17 -6.26 -11.03
CA ALA A 41 -7.20 -6.16 -12.50
C ALA A 41 -5.96 -6.80 -13.16
N LEU A 42 -4.78 -6.62 -12.57
CA LEU A 42 -3.52 -7.14 -13.13
C LEU A 42 -3.35 -8.66 -12.96
N LYS A 43 -4.04 -9.31 -12.02
CA LYS A 43 -3.98 -10.78 -11.85
C LYS A 43 -4.36 -11.57 -13.11
N ALA A 44 -5.24 -11.02 -13.96
CA ALA A 44 -5.70 -11.66 -15.19
C ALA A 44 -4.76 -11.43 -16.39
N THR A 45 -3.63 -10.75 -16.20
CA THR A 45 -2.71 -10.35 -17.27
C THR A 45 -1.39 -11.14 -17.23
N ASP A 46 -0.51 -10.86 -18.19
CA ASP A 46 0.86 -11.40 -18.23
C ASP A 46 1.83 -10.69 -17.28
N PHE A 47 1.32 -9.84 -16.38
CA PHE A 47 2.11 -9.17 -15.35
C PHE A 47 2.14 -9.98 -14.05
N ASP A 48 3.33 -10.10 -13.48
CA ASP A 48 3.58 -10.66 -12.14
C ASP A 48 3.96 -9.50 -11.22
N VAL A 49 2.97 -9.00 -10.47
CA VAL A 49 3.11 -7.79 -9.67
C VAL A 49 3.40 -8.15 -8.23
N ASN A 50 4.55 -7.72 -7.74
CA ASN A 50 4.89 -7.70 -6.33
C ASN A 50 4.48 -6.33 -5.74
N PHE A 51 3.55 -6.32 -4.79
CA PHE A 51 3.14 -5.10 -4.10
C PHE A 51 4.00 -4.90 -2.83
N MET A 52 4.60 -3.72 -2.70
CA MET A 52 5.41 -3.31 -1.56
C MET A 52 4.79 -2.06 -0.92
N PRO A 53 4.09 -2.19 0.21
CA PRO A 53 3.55 -1.05 0.95
C PRO A 53 4.58 0.03 1.25
N ALA A 54 4.14 1.28 1.35
CA ALA A 54 4.99 2.45 1.61
C ALA A 54 5.89 2.30 2.85
N HIS A 55 5.38 1.70 3.93
CA HIS A 55 6.15 1.50 5.17
C HIS A 55 7.25 0.44 5.03
N GLU A 56 7.12 -0.49 4.08
CA GLU A 56 8.16 -1.47 3.74
C GLU A 56 9.15 -0.89 2.74
N ALA A 57 8.65 -0.13 1.75
CA ALA A 57 9.47 0.51 0.73
C ALA A 57 10.56 1.40 1.35
N GLN A 58 10.28 2.08 2.46
CA GLN A 58 11.28 2.90 3.15
C GLN A 58 12.56 2.12 3.55
N ARG A 59 12.45 0.81 3.83
CA ARG A 59 13.59 -0.01 4.30
C ARG A 59 14.09 -1.01 3.27
N SER A 60 13.18 -1.54 2.47
CA SER A 60 13.43 -2.75 1.66
C SER A 60 13.35 -2.49 0.15
N PHE A 61 13.20 -1.23 -0.27
CA PHE A 61 13.20 -0.90 -1.69
C PHE A 61 14.55 -1.28 -2.34
N PRO A 62 14.56 -1.99 -3.48
CA PRO A 62 15.80 -2.38 -4.15
C PRO A 62 16.64 -1.18 -4.55
N GLN A 63 17.94 -1.23 -4.25
CA GLN A 63 18.90 -0.16 -4.61
C GLN A 63 19.57 -0.40 -5.97
N THR A 64 19.28 -1.53 -6.60
CA THR A 64 19.81 -1.95 -7.90
C THR A 64 18.69 -2.54 -8.75
N MET A 65 18.86 -2.49 -10.08
CA MET A 65 17.94 -3.09 -11.05
C MET A 65 18.25 -4.57 -11.32
#